data_AF-A0A7J4JPQ1-F1
#
_entry.id   AF-A0A7J4JPQ1-F1
#
_cell.length_a   1.000
_cell.length_b   1.000
_cell.length_c   1.000
_cell.angle_alpha   90.00
_cell.angle_beta   90.00
_cell.angle_gamma   90.00
#
_symmetry.space_group_name_H-M   'P 1'
#
loop_
_entity.id
_entity.type
_entity.pdbx_description
1 polymer ?
#
loop_
_entity_poly.entity_id
_entity_poly.type
_entity_poly.pdbx_seq_one_letter_code
_entity_poly.pdbx_strand_id
1 'polypeptide(L)'
;MEIRRLFTTEGMDPLESAEYEFRSSVIRNSDGSVVFEMHEVEVPKSWSQVATDIVAQKYFRKAGVPLYDRLENVLKDANGKVVTGPEKSARQVIKRMAGCWRHWGEKHGYFASKADAEAFEDEVKYMLISQMASPNSPQWFNT
;
A
#
# COMPACT_ATOMS: atom_id res chain seq x y z
N MET A 1 -1.26 -24.24 -5.93
CA MET A 1 -1.84 -23.47 -7.05
C MET A 1 -0.69 -22.86 -7.83
N GLU A 2 -0.65 -23.11 -9.14
CA GLU A 2 0.26 -22.43 -10.07
C GLU A 2 -0.31 -21.06 -10.43
N ILE A 3 0.55 -20.04 -10.49
CA ILE A 3 0.16 -18.67 -10.81
C ILE A 3 0.87 -18.22 -12.07
N ARG A 4 0.09 -17.95 -13.12
CA ARG A 4 0.59 -17.35 -14.35
C ARG A 4 0.66 -15.84 -14.20
N ARG A 5 1.83 -15.26 -14.49
CA ARG A 5 1.99 -13.80 -14.64
C ARG A 5 1.30 -13.33 -15.92
N LEU A 6 0.48 -12.28 -15.79
CA LEU A 6 -0.28 -11.68 -16.89
C LEU A 6 0.11 -10.21 -17.09
N PHE A 7 0.30 -9.48 -15.99
CA PHE A 7 0.61 -8.06 -16.02
C PHE A 7 2.03 -7.74 -15.55
N THR A 8 2.69 -8.68 -14.87
CA THR A 8 3.97 -8.45 -14.19
C THR A 8 5.12 -9.24 -14.81
N THR A 9 6.33 -8.75 -14.54
CA THR A 9 7.59 -9.42 -14.94
C THR A 9 8.34 -9.83 -13.68
N GLU A 10 8.87 -11.06 -13.68
CA GLU A 10 9.65 -11.57 -12.55
C GLU A 10 10.85 -10.67 -12.23
N GLY A 11 11.08 -10.40 -10.95
CA GLY A 11 12.17 -9.56 -10.47
C GLY A 11 11.94 -8.05 -10.58
N MET A 12 10.80 -7.60 -11.13
CA MET A 12 10.42 -6.18 -11.16
C MET A 12 9.29 -5.93 -10.16
N ASP A 13 9.44 -4.92 -9.28
CA ASP A 13 8.35 -4.52 -8.39
C ASP A 13 7.25 -3.82 -9.20
N PRO A 14 6.03 -4.37 -9.26
CA PRO A 14 4.94 -3.79 -10.06
C PRO A 14 4.52 -2.40 -9.58
N LEU A 15 4.84 -2.03 -8.34
CA LEU A 15 4.55 -0.68 -7.86
C LEU A 15 5.38 0.39 -8.58
N GLU A 16 6.53 0.04 -9.17
CA GLU A 16 7.35 0.95 -9.98
C GLU A 16 6.80 1.21 -11.38
N SER A 17 5.76 0.49 -11.82
CA SER A 17 5.17 0.72 -13.14
C SER A 17 4.28 1.96 -13.20
N ALA A 18 3.93 2.55 -12.05
CA ALA A 18 3.10 3.75 -11.97
C ALA A 18 3.95 5.01 -11.76
N GLU A 19 3.49 6.12 -12.31
CA GLU A 19 4.05 7.45 -12.00
C GLU A 19 3.30 8.04 -10.80
N TYR A 20 4.04 8.57 -9.81
CA TYR A 20 3.49 9.05 -8.55
C TYR A 20 3.60 10.56 -8.41
N GLU A 21 2.73 11.11 -7.57
CA GLU A 21 2.82 12.48 -7.09
C GLU A 21 2.35 12.60 -5.64
N PHE A 22 2.77 13.70 -5.00
CA PHE A 22 2.33 14.04 -3.65
C PHE A 22 1.11 14.96 -3.71
N ARG A 23 0.07 14.60 -2.97
CA ARG A 23 -1.15 15.40 -2.81
C ARG A 23 -1.42 15.66 -1.33
N SER A 24 -2.26 16.66 -1.08
CA SER A 24 -2.86 16.85 0.25
C SER A 24 -4.29 16.31 0.24
N SER A 25 -4.67 15.63 1.31
CA SER A 25 -6.06 15.28 1.58
C SER A 25 -6.56 16.15 2.72
N VAL A 26 -7.60 16.94 2.46
CA VAL A 26 -8.20 17.84 3.45
C VAL A 26 -9.71 17.71 3.38
N ILE A 27 -10.31 17.27 4.48
CA ILE A 27 -11.76 17.10 4.59
C ILE A 27 -12.27 18.16 5.55
N ARG A 28 -13.25 18.95 5.09
CA ARG A 28 -13.85 20.04 5.85
C ARG A 28 -15.34 19.78 6.10
N ASN A 29 -15.83 20.31 7.21
CA ASN A 29 -17.25 20.43 7.48
C ASN A 29 -17.88 21.54 6.63
N SER A 30 -19.22 21.61 6.59
CA SER A 30 -19.98 22.65 5.90
C SER A 30 -19.69 24.06 6.42
N ASP A 31 -19.24 24.19 7.67
CA ASP A 31 -18.81 25.46 8.30
C ASP A 31 -17.35 25.84 7.98
N GLY A 32 -16.63 25.01 7.20
CA GLY A 32 -15.24 25.23 6.80
C GLY A 32 -14.19 24.67 7.77
N SER A 33 -14.58 24.18 8.95
CA SER A 33 -13.66 23.55 9.91
C SER A 33 -13.05 22.25 9.37
N VAL A 34 -11.78 22.00 9.69
CA VAL A 34 -11.04 20.82 9.20
C VAL A 34 -11.35 19.60 10.08
N VAL A 35 -11.82 18.53 9.46
CA VAL A 35 -12.14 17.23 10.09
C VAL A 35 -10.96 16.28 10.01
N PHE A 36 -10.25 16.30 8.89
CA PHE A 36 -9.09 15.47 8.63
C PHE A 36 -8.17 16.20 7.67
N GLU A 37 -6.88 16.12 7.92
CA GLU A 37 -5.84 16.67 7.07
C GLU A 37 -4.63 15.76 7.07
N MET A 38 -4.14 15.44 5.87
CA MET A 38 -2.90 14.73 5.66
C MET A 38 -2.18 15.33 4.45
N HIS A 39 -0.97 15.80 4.67
CA HIS A 39 -0.08 16.29 3.62
C HIS A 39 0.89 15.20 3.18
N GLU A 40 1.43 15.38 1.98
CA GLU A 40 2.43 14.47 1.39
C GLU A 40 1.90 13.04 1.23
N VAL A 41 0.65 12.92 0.78
CA VAL A 41 0.04 11.64 0.39
C VAL A 41 0.59 11.27 -0.98
N GLU A 42 1.43 10.24 -1.04
CA GLU A 42 1.99 9.72 -2.30
C GLU A 42 1.00 8.75 -2.96
N VAL A 43 0.53 9.09 -4.14
CA VAL A 43 -0.42 8.27 -4.91
C VAL A 43 -0.05 8.28 -6.39
N PRO A 44 -0.49 7.28 -7.18
CA PRO A 44 -0.37 7.34 -8.63
C PRO A 44 -1.06 8.58 -9.21
N LYS A 45 -0.42 9.22 -10.20
CA LYS A 45 -1.00 10.37 -10.91
C LYS A 45 -2.37 10.06 -11.53
N SER A 46 -2.56 8.82 -11.96
CA SER A 46 -3.82 8.33 -12.53
C SER A 46 -4.98 8.27 -11.54
N TRP A 47 -4.71 8.25 -10.23
CA TRP A 47 -5.78 8.24 -9.23
C TRP A 47 -6.47 9.60 -9.19
N SER A 48 -7.77 9.62 -8.90
CA SER A 48 -8.48 10.88 -8.67
C SER A 48 -8.15 11.48 -7.28
N GLN A 49 -8.43 12.77 -7.11
CA GLN A 49 -8.38 13.39 -5.78
C GLN A 49 -9.29 12.67 -4.79
N VAL A 50 -10.50 12.25 -5.22
CA VAL A 50 -11.43 11.51 -4.37
C VAL A 50 -10.84 10.17 -3.90
N ALA A 51 -10.13 9.44 -4.77
CA ALA A 51 -9.45 8.21 -4.38
C ALA A 51 -8.33 8.49 -3.36
N THR A 52 -7.60 9.60 -3.55
CA THR A 52 -6.57 10.10 -2.62
C THR A 52 -7.18 10.39 -1.25
N ASP A 53 -8.31 11.08 -1.21
CA ASP A 53 -8.98 11.44 0.04
C ASP A 53 -9.51 10.21 0.79
N ILE A 54 -10.13 9.27 0.06
CA ILE A 54 -10.65 8.05 0.65
C ILE A 54 -9.52 7.19 1.23
N VAL A 55 -8.43 6.98 0.49
CA VAL A 55 -7.32 6.14 0.98
C VAL A 55 -6.65 6.76 2.19
N ALA A 56 -6.38 8.08 2.16
CA ALA A 56 -5.71 8.78 3.24
C ALA A 56 -6.56 8.81 4.52
N GLN A 57 -7.87 9.08 4.39
CA GLN A 57 -8.75 9.17 5.55
C GLN A 57 -9.08 7.81 6.16
N LYS A 58 -9.34 6.81 5.32
CA LYS A 58 -9.92 5.53 5.75
C LYS A 58 -8.91 4.40 5.82
N TYR A 59 -8.07 4.23 4.81
CA TYR A 59 -7.36 2.97 4.60
C TYR A 59 -5.88 2.99 5.00
N PHE A 60 -5.28 4.17 5.08
CA PHE A 60 -3.95 4.31 5.66
C PHE A 60 -3.97 4.01 7.16
N ARG A 61 -3.06 3.13 7.60
CA ARG A 61 -2.80 2.92 9.02
C ARG A 61 -2.33 4.24 9.62
N LYS A 62 -2.90 4.60 10.77
CA LYS A 62 -2.63 5.89 11.45
C LYS A 62 -1.35 5.89 12.28
N ALA A 63 -0.83 4.71 12.65
CA ALA A 63 0.37 4.55 13.46
C ALA A 63 0.96 3.14 13.30
N GLY A 64 2.17 2.94 13.82
CA GLY A 64 2.79 1.61 13.94
C GLY A 64 3.45 1.11 12.65
N VAL A 65 3.51 1.93 11.58
CA VAL A 65 4.22 1.57 10.35
C VAL A 65 5.67 2.06 10.46
N PRO A 66 6.68 1.19 10.29
CA PRO A 66 8.09 1.62 10.26
C PRO A 66 8.30 2.74 9.25
N LEU A 67 8.99 3.79 9.67
CA LEU A 67 9.39 4.88 8.79
C LEU A 67 10.76 4.58 8.17
N TYR A 68 10.96 5.06 6.96
CA TYR A 68 12.18 4.83 6.18
C TYR A 68 12.80 6.16 5.78
N ASP A 69 14.13 6.19 5.67
CA ASP A 69 14.84 7.31 5.06
C ASP A 69 14.75 7.27 3.52
N ARG A 70 15.39 8.24 2.85
CA ARG A 70 15.41 8.33 1.38
C ARG A 70 16.16 7.19 0.69
N LEU A 71 16.93 6.40 1.44
CA LEU A 71 17.69 5.25 0.97
C LEU A 71 17.00 3.93 1.35
N GLU A 72 15.73 4.00 1.76
CA GLU A 72 14.92 2.86 2.22
C GLU A 72 15.48 2.14 3.46
N ASN A 73 16.28 2.82 4.29
CA ASN A 73 16.68 2.27 5.58
C ASN A 73 15.62 2.57 6.64
N VAL A 74 15.31 1.58 7.47
CA VAL A 74 14.40 1.76 8.61
C VAL A 74 14.97 2.81 9.57
N LEU A 75 14.21 3.87 9.83
CA LEU A 75 14.54 4.89 10.79
C LEU A 75 14.53 4.31 12.21
N LYS A 76 15.58 4.63 12.97
CA LYS A 76 15.71 4.27 14.37
C LYS A 76 15.95 5.52 15.21
N ASP A 77 15.41 5.53 16.42
CA ASP A 77 15.67 6.59 17.39
C ASP A 77 17.07 6.47 18.01
N ALA A 78 17.43 7.39 18.89
CA ALA A 78 18.73 7.42 19.57
C ALA A 78 19.03 6.15 20.40
N ASN A 79 18.00 5.36 20.74
CA ASN A 79 18.11 4.11 21.49
C ASN A 79 18.11 2.87 20.57
N GLY A 80 18.10 3.07 19.25
CA GLY A 80 18.07 1.99 18.26
C GLY A 80 16.67 1.38 18.04
N LYS A 81 15.60 1.97 18.59
CA LYS A 81 14.23 1.48 18.40
C LYS A 81 13.68 2.00 17.08
N VAL A 82 12.98 1.15 16.33
CA VAL A 82 12.32 1.52 15.07
C VAL A 82 11.32 2.65 15.30
N VAL A 83 11.49 3.73 14.54
CA VAL A 83 10.54 4.84 14.51
C VAL A 83 9.35 4.43 13.67
N THR A 84 8.15 4.62 14.20
CA THR A 84 6.89 4.28 13.50
C THR A 84 6.00 5.50 13.34
N GLY A 85 5.21 5.53 12.27
CA GLY A 85 4.22 6.57 12.00
C GLY A 85 3.03 6.04 11.20
N PRO A 86 2.25 6.94 10.56
CA PRO A 86 1.18 6.55 9.66
C PRO A 86 1.71 6.04 8.31
N GLU A 87 0.88 5.33 7.56
CA GLU A 87 1.05 5.20 6.11
C GLU A 87 0.81 6.56 5.46
N LYS A 88 1.65 6.90 4.47
CA LYS A 88 1.53 8.11 3.65
C LYS A 88 1.55 7.81 2.15
N SER A 89 1.68 6.54 1.75
CA SER A 89 1.80 6.16 0.35
C SER A 89 0.86 5.02 -0.01
N ALA A 90 0.25 5.10 -1.19
CA ALA A 90 -0.49 3.99 -1.80
C ALA A 90 0.38 2.72 -1.88
N ARG A 91 1.69 2.88 -2.10
CA ARG A 91 2.65 1.77 -2.15
C ARG A 91 2.69 1.01 -0.83
N GLN A 92 2.66 1.71 0.30
CA GLN A 92 2.74 1.10 1.63
C GLN A 92 1.50 0.26 1.92
N VAL A 93 0.30 0.81 1.74
CA VAL A 93 -0.94 0.06 1.98
C VAL A 93 -1.07 -1.14 1.06
N ILE A 94 -0.74 -0.98 -0.24
CA ILE A 94 -0.85 -2.09 -1.21
C ILE A 94 0.18 -3.19 -0.90
N LYS A 95 1.43 -2.81 -0.60
CA LYS A 95 2.49 -3.76 -0.23
C LYS A 95 2.11 -4.53 1.04
N ARG A 96 1.53 -3.85 2.03
CA ARG A 96 1.00 -4.47 3.25
C ARG A 96 -0.07 -5.51 2.92
N MET A 97 -1.10 -5.14 2.15
CA MET A 97 -2.21 -6.05 1.85
C MET A 97 -1.73 -7.27 1.05
N ALA A 98 -1.02 -7.04 -0.06
CA ALA A 98 -0.55 -8.10 -0.94
C ALA A 98 0.42 -9.05 -0.21
N GLY A 99 1.35 -8.49 0.56
CA GLY A 99 2.29 -9.28 1.36
C GLY A 99 1.62 -10.11 2.46
N CYS A 100 0.60 -9.55 3.13
CA CYS A 100 -0.17 -10.27 4.14
C CYS A 100 -0.92 -11.48 3.54
N TRP A 101 -1.59 -11.28 2.40
CA TRP A 101 -2.28 -12.37 1.71
C TRP A 101 -1.33 -13.44 1.17
N ARG A 102 -0.19 -13.03 0.59
CA ARG A 102 0.86 -13.97 0.20
C ARG A 102 1.32 -14.79 1.40
N HIS A 103 1.64 -14.13 2.52
CA HIS A 103 2.09 -14.81 3.73
C HIS A 103 1.10 -15.88 4.21
N TRP A 104 -0.20 -15.57 4.24
CA TRP A 104 -1.21 -16.57 4.59
C TRP A 104 -1.30 -17.69 3.56
N GLY A 105 -1.25 -17.37 2.26
CA GLY A 105 -1.25 -18.39 1.21
C GLY A 105 -0.05 -19.33 1.33
N GLU A 106 1.14 -18.82 1.62
CA GLU A 106 2.33 -19.64 1.89
C GLU A 106 2.15 -20.48 3.16
N LYS A 107 1.73 -19.86 4.26
CA LYS A 107 1.51 -20.54 5.55
C LYS A 107 0.53 -21.70 5.46
N HIS A 108 -0.49 -21.58 4.62
CA HIS A 108 -1.54 -22.58 4.44
C HIS A 108 -1.33 -23.49 3.21
N GLY A 109 -0.16 -23.40 2.55
CA GLY A 109 0.21 -24.31 1.46
C GLY A 109 -0.60 -24.13 0.17
N TYR A 110 -1.07 -22.91 -0.11
CA TYR A 110 -1.91 -22.63 -1.29
C TYR A 110 -1.09 -22.57 -2.58
N PHE A 111 0.18 -22.19 -2.54
CA PHE A 111 1.04 -22.04 -3.71
C PHE A 111 1.80 -23.32 -4.03
N ALA A 112 1.97 -23.63 -5.32
CA ALA A 112 2.74 -24.79 -5.75
C ALA A 112 4.25 -24.59 -5.55
N SER A 113 4.72 -23.35 -5.65
CA SER A 113 6.11 -22.97 -5.41
C SER A 113 6.22 -21.58 -4.79
N LYS A 114 7.45 -21.20 -4.39
CA LYS A 114 7.76 -19.83 -3.95
C LYS A 114 7.57 -18.81 -5.09
N ALA A 115 7.91 -19.20 -6.32
CA ALA A 115 7.74 -18.35 -7.49
C ALA A 115 6.25 -18.04 -7.75
N ASP A 116 5.35 -18.99 -7.49
CA ASP A 116 3.90 -18.76 -7.58
C ASP A 116 3.39 -17.79 -6.51
N ALA A 117 3.95 -17.85 -5.29
CA ALA A 117 3.61 -16.93 -4.22
C ALA A 117 4.06 -15.49 -4.54
N GLU A 118 5.25 -15.35 -5.11
CA GLU A 118 5.78 -14.06 -5.59
C GLU A 118 4.97 -13.53 -6.77
N ALA A 119 4.65 -14.39 -7.75
CA ALA A 119 3.79 -14.01 -8.87
C ALA A 119 2.40 -13.56 -8.40
N PHE A 120 1.82 -14.22 -7.40
CA PHE A 120 0.55 -13.81 -6.81
C PHE A 120 0.65 -12.41 -6.18
N GLU A 121 1.65 -12.16 -5.34
CA GLU A 121 1.85 -10.86 -4.69
C GLU A 121 2.01 -9.75 -5.73
N ASP A 122 2.80 -10.00 -6.77
CA ASP A 122 3.08 -9.04 -7.83
C ASP A 122 1.84 -8.71 -8.66
N GLU A 123 1.12 -9.72 -9.15
CA GLU A 123 -0.11 -9.51 -9.93
C GLU A 123 -1.16 -8.75 -9.11
N VAL A 124 -1.28 -9.07 -7.82
CA VAL A 124 -2.18 -8.36 -6.91
C VAL A 124 -1.76 -6.90 -6.71
N LYS A 125 -0.47 -6.62 -6.48
CA LYS A 125 0.04 -5.24 -6.39
C LYS A 125 -0.29 -4.45 -7.64
N TYR A 126 -0.05 -5.02 -8.82
CA TYR A 126 -0.34 -4.38 -10.09
C TYR A 126 -1.83 -4.06 -10.24
N MET A 127 -2.70 -5.03 -9.98
CA MET A 127 -4.15 -4.83 -10.08
C MET A 127 -4.67 -3.78 -9.11
N LEU A 128 -4.12 -3.71 -7.89
CA LEU A 128 -4.52 -2.73 -6.88
C LEU A 128 -4.05 -1.32 -7.24
N ILE A 129 -2.77 -1.16 -7.62
CA ILE A 129 -2.21 0.17 -7.94
C ILE A 129 -2.85 0.75 -9.20
N SER A 130 -3.19 -0.10 -10.16
CA SER A 130 -3.88 0.26 -11.41
C SER A 130 -5.41 0.36 -11.26
N GLN A 131 -5.95 0.20 -10.04
CA GLN A 131 -7.39 0.21 -9.74
C GLN A 131 -8.24 -0.78 -10.59
N MET A 132 -7.66 -1.91 -11.00
CA MET A 132 -8.34 -2.97 -11.76
C MET A 132 -9.19 -3.88 -10.86
N ALA A 133 -8.80 -4.01 -9.60
CA ALA A 133 -9.50 -4.78 -8.58
C ALA A 133 -9.37 -4.09 -7.22
N SER A 134 -10.29 -4.41 -6.31
CA SER A 134 -10.24 -3.97 -4.92
C SER A 134 -10.93 -5.00 -4.03
N PRO A 135 -10.35 -5.37 -2.88
CA PRO A 135 -11.03 -6.24 -1.94
C PRO A 135 -12.13 -5.47 -1.22
N ASN A 136 -12.96 -6.18 -0.45
CA ASN A 136 -13.92 -5.54 0.44
C ASN A 136 -13.21 -4.70 1.54
N SER A 137 -13.89 -3.70 2.08
CA SER A 137 -13.32 -2.75 3.04
C SER A 137 -12.63 -3.39 4.26
N PRO A 138 -13.15 -4.48 4.88
CA PRO A 138 -12.47 -5.14 6.00
C PRO A 138 -11.02 -5.56 5.73
N GLN A 139 -10.70 -5.96 4.49
CA GLN A 139 -9.33 -6.34 4.16
C GLN A 139 -8.37 -5.16 4.25
N TRP A 140 -8.78 -3.97 3.79
CA TRP A 140 -7.95 -2.76 3.86
C TRP A 140 -7.53 -2.41 5.29
N PHE A 141 -8.42 -2.65 6.26
CA PHE A 141 -8.18 -2.32 7.67
C PHE A 141 -7.37 -3.40 8.41
N ASN A 142 -7.63 -4.67 8.14
CA ASN A 142 -7.22 -5.78 9.03
C ASN A 142 -6.04 -6.61 8.52
N THR A 143 -5.56 -6.38 7.29
CA THR A 143 -4.31 -7.00 6.81
C THR A 143 -3.07 -6.28 7.32
#